data_AF-A0A0L0GEJ6-F1
#
_entry.id   AF-A0A0L0GEJ6-F1
#
_cell.length_a   1.000
_cell.length_b   1.000
_cell.length_c   1.000
_cell.angle_alpha   90.00
_cell.angle_beta   90.00
_cell.angle_gamma   90.00
#
_symmetry.space_group_name_H-M   'P 1'
#
loop_
_entity.id
_entity.type
_entity.pdbx_description
1 polymer ?
#
loop_
_entity_poly.entity_id
_entity_poly.type
_entity_poly.pdbx_seq_one_letter_code
_entity_poly.pdbx_strand_id
1 'polypeptide(L)'
;MSASRFQIAARRALTARNVMTKRSDVAVNADVAKLDSLAKGDWKGLSIAEKQALYRHDYSVTRAEAGASTPGEKQFVIGGIFAVMAVSAVIFQGVRTLTGNPLPHTHSKEWTDATKEKLIAQNANPISGISSKQQK
;
A
#
# COMPACT_ATOMS: atom_id res chain seq x y z
N MET A 1 28.66 15.68 13.89
CA MET A 1 27.30 15.10 14.08
C MET A 1 27.32 13.62 13.73
N SER A 2 27.03 12.77 14.71
CA SER A 2 26.19 11.56 14.58
C SER A 2 26.63 10.34 13.75
N ALA A 3 27.77 9.71 14.10
CA ALA A 3 28.02 8.31 13.74
C ALA A 3 27.14 7.31 14.53
N SER A 4 26.62 7.74 15.69
CA SER A 4 25.81 6.91 16.60
C SER A 4 24.42 6.58 16.04
N ARG A 5 23.78 7.50 15.30
CA ARG A 5 22.45 7.27 14.74
C ARG A 5 22.44 6.23 13.61
N PHE A 6 23.49 6.19 12.80
CA PHE A 6 23.68 5.16 11.76
C PHE A 6 23.93 3.78 12.37
N GLN A 7 24.73 3.68 13.43
CA GLN A 7 24.99 2.43 14.14
C GLN A 7 23.73 1.90 14.85
N ILE A 8 22.90 2.79 15.43
CA ILE A 8 21.63 2.43 16.06
C ILE A 8 20.61 1.95 15.02
N ALA A 9 20.53 2.62 13.86
CA ALA A 9 19.66 2.20 12.76
C ALA A 9 20.08 0.84 12.18
N ALA A 10 21.38 0.63 11.96
CA ALA A 10 21.92 -0.64 11.45
C ALA A 10 21.73 -1.79 12.45
N ARG A 11 21.92 -1.56 13.75
CA ARG A 11 21.64 -2.54 14.81
C ARG A 11 20.16 -2.91 14.89
N ARG A 12 19.26 -1.92 14.77
CA ARG A 12 17.81 -2.16 14.75
C ARG A 12 17.36 -2.92 13.49
N ALA A 13 17.96 -2.65 12.34
CA ALA A 13 17.70 -3.39 11.10
C ALA A 13 18.16 -4.86 11.21
N LEU A 14 19.31 -5.12 11.83
CA LEU A 14 19.81 -6.47 12.09
C LEU A 14 18.94 -7.22 13.12
N THR A 15 18.49 -6.57 14.19
CA THR A 15 17.57 -7.18 15.16
C THR A 15 16.18 -7.44 14.56
N ALA A 16 15.65 -6.52 13.74
CA ALA A 16 14.36 -6.69 13.08
C ALA A 16 14.37 -7.86 12.08
N ARG A 17 15.49 -8.07 11.39
CA ARG A 17 15.68 -9.23 10.50
C ARG A 17 15.73 -10.56 11.27
N ASN A 18 16.25 -10.57 12.51
CA ASN A 18 16.29 -11.76 13.39
C ASN A 18 14.95 -12.05 14.09
N VAL A 19 14.05 -11.07 14.21
CA VAL A 19 12.70 -11.27 14.82
C VAL A 19 11.72 -11.86 13.80
N MET A 20 11.90 -11.59 12.51
CA MET A 20 11.05 -12.15 11.43
C MET A 20 11.29 -13.66 11.22
N THR A 21 12.45 -14.18 11.62
CA THR A 21 12.85 -15.59 11.48
C THR A 21 12.57 -16.45 12.71
N LYS A 22 11.76 -15.98 13.68
CA LYS A 22 11.59 -16.56 15.03
C LYS A 22 10.87 -17.93 15.09
N ARG A 23 11.04 -18.80 14.09
CA ARG A 23 10.53 -20.18 14.07
C ARG A 23 11.25 -21.13 13.10
N SER A 24 12.33 -20.74 12.40
CA SER A 24 12.90 -21.57 11.31
C SER A 24 14.24 -22.23 11.65
N ASP A 25 14.63 -22.21 12.91
CA ASP A 25 15.99 -22.46 13.37
C ASP A 25 16.05 -23.75 14.19
N VAL A 26 16.21 -24.89 13.51
CA VAL A 26 16.54 -26.23 14.03
C VAL A 26 15.51 -26.88 14.97
N ALA A 27 14.99 -26.17 15.98
CA ALA A 27 14.01 -26.66 16.94
C ALA A 27 12.68 -27.05 16.27
N VAL A 28 12.18 -26.23 15.35
CA VAL A 28 10.95 -26.57 14.60
C VAL A 28 11.16 -27.77 13.69
N ASN A 29 12.33 -27.93 13.06
CA ASN A 29 12.61 -29.10 12.21
C ASN A 29 12.73 -30.39 13.04
N ALA A 30 13.25 -30.31 14.27
CA ALA A 30 13.31 -31.44 15.20
C ALA A 30 11.92 -31.85 15.71
N ASP A 31 11.05 -30.88 15.97
CA ASP A 31 9.66 -31.12 16.37
C ASP A 31 8.85 -31.74 15.21
N VAL A 32 9.06 -31.28 13.98
CA VAL A 32 8.43 -31.83 12.76
C VAL A 32 8.81 -33.30 12.56
N ALA A 33 10.10 -33.63 12.61
CA ALA A 33 10.56 -35.01 12.45
C ALA A 33 10.02 -35.95 13.55
N LYS A 34 9.89 -35.43 14.78
CA LYS A 34 9.28 -36.15 15.89
C LYS A 34 7.79 -36.40 15.64
N LEU A 35 7.04 -35.36 15.23
CA LEU A 35 5.62 -35.47 14.91
C LEU A 35 5.37 -36.44 13.75
N ASP A 36 6.18 -36.39 12.70
CA ASP A 36 6.09 -37.33 11.56
C ASP A 36 6.31 -38.79 11.96
N SER A 37 7.20 -39.05 12.93
CA SER A 37 7.42 -40.39 13.47
C SER A 37 6.25 -40.88 14.32
N LEU A 38 5.60 -39.99 15.07
CA LEU A 38 4.41 -40.28 15.87
C LEU A 38 3.18 -40.51 15.01
N ALA A 39 3.04 -39.79 13.89
CA ALA A 39 1.96 -39.95 12.92
C ALA A 39 1.94 -41.36 12.29
N LYS A 40 3.11 -41.98 12.12
CA LYS A 40 3.29 -43.34 11.59
C LYS A 40 3.04 -44.44 12.63
N GLY A 41 2.98 -44.10 13.92
CA GLY A 41 2.78 -45.04 15.03
C GLY A 41 1.30 -45.34 15.35
N ASP A 42 1.04 -45.95 16.52
CA ASP A 42 -0.33 -46.23 16.99
C ASP A 42 -1.00 -44.99 17.61
N TRP A 43 -2.14 -44.60 17.05
CA TRP A 43 -2.89 -43.39 17.42
C TRP A 43 -3.63 -43.51 18.76
N LYS A 44 -3.74 -44.73 19.31
CA LYS A 44 -4.38 -44.97 20.61
C LYS A 44 -3.50 -44.53 21.79
N GLY A 45 -2.17 -44.53 21.62
CA GLY A 45 -1.21 -44.16 22.66
C GLY A 45 -0.88 -42.66 22.74
N LEU A 46 -1.33 -41.85 21.77
CA LEU A 46 -1.02 -40.41 21.73
C LEU A 46 -1.90 -39.60 22.68
N SER A 47 -1.27 -38.63 23.35
CA SER A 47 -1.98 -37.62 24.15
C SER A 47 -2.83 -36.69 23.27
N ILE A 48 -3.82 -36.03 23.87
CA ILE A 48 -4.70 -35.08 23.17
C ILE A 48 -3.90 -33.89 22.63
N ALA A 49 -2.88 -33.44 23.36
CA ALA A 49 -2.00 -32.35 22.94
C ALA A 49 -1.18 -32.71 21.69
N GLU A 50 -0.65 -33.94 21.60
CA GLU A 50 0.10 -34.42 20.44
C GLU A 50 -0.79 -34.55 19.19
N LYS A 51 -2.03 -35.01 19.38
CA LYS A 51 -3.03 -35.07 18.29
C LYS A 51 -3.37 -33.67 17.77
N GLN A 52 -3.53 -32.70 18.65
CA GLN A 52 -3.77 -31.31 18.27
C GLN A 52 -2.55 -30.69 17.57
N ALA A 53 -1.34 -31.03 18.02
CA ALA A 53 -0.09 -30.59 17.39
C ALA A 53 0.06 -31.16 15.97
N LEU A 54 -0.22 -32.46 15.78
CA LEU A 54 -0.25 -33.10 14.46
C LEU A 54 -1.26 -32.44 13.52
N TYR A 55 -2.49 -32.22 14.00
CA TYR A 55 -3.52 -31.55 13.21
C TYR A 55 -3.10 -30.15 12.78
N ARG A 56 -2.50 -29.35 13.69
CA ARG A 56 -2.02 -27.99 13.37
C ARG A 56 -0.74 -27.99 12.53
N HIS A 57 0.05 -29.05 12.56
CA HIS A 57 1.20 -29.23 11.70
C HIS A 57 0.78 -29.42 10.24
N ASP A 58 -0.14 -30.37 10.00
CA ASP A 58 -0.62 -30.69 8.65
C ASP A 58 -1.54 -29.58 8.10
N TYR A 59 -2.33 -28.96 8.98
CA TYR A 59 -3.26 -27.89 8.64
C TYR A 59 -2.90 -26.61 9.40
N SER A 60 -1.87 -25.92 8.93
CA SER A 60 -1.31 -24.76 9.60
C SER A 60 -2.13 -23.47 9.44
N VAL A 61 -2.89 -23.34 8.35
CA VAL A 61 -3.69 -22.14 8.06
C VAL A 61 -5.14 -22.51 7.78
N THR A 62 -6.04 -22.01 8.62
CA THR A 62 -7.49 -22.15 8.40
C THR A 62 -7.94 -21.15 7.33
N ARG A 63 -8.96 -21.45 6.50
CA ARG A 63 -9.43 -20.52 5.44
C ARG A 63 -9.73 -19.10 5.96
N ALA A 64 -10.28 -18.99 7.17
CA ALA A 64 -10.54 -17.71 7.82
C ALA A 64 -9.25 -16.96 8.23
N GLU A 65 -8.19 -17.69 8.58
CA GLU A 65 -6.88 -17.14 8.91
C GLU A 65 -6.10 -16.75 7.64
N ALA A 66 -6.27 -17.49 6.53
CA ALA A 66 -5.68 -17.15 5.24
C ALA A 66 -6.21 -15.83 4.65
N GLY A 67 -7.46 -15.49 4.94
CA GLY A 67 -8.08 -14.22 4.54
C GLY A 67 -7.83 -13.06 5.50
N ALA A 68 -7.24 -13.32 6.66
CA ALA A 68 -6.91 -12.28 7.62
C ALA A 68 -5.65 -11.55 7.14
N SER A 69 -5.78 -10.27 6.79
CA SER A 69 -4.61 -9.44 6.47
C SER A 69 -3.62 -9.45 7.63
N THR A 70 -2.33 -9.59 7.31
CA THR A 70 -1.29 -9.55 8.32
C THR A 70 -1.30 -8.17 9.00
N PRO A 71 -1.09 -8.08 10.33
CA PRO A 71 -1.02 -6.77 11.00
C PRO A 71 -0.01 -5.85 10.30
N GLY A 72 -0.47 -4.69 9.84
CA GLY A 72 0.36 -3.69 9.13
C GLY A 72 0.37 -3.80 7.59
N GLU A 73 -0.13 -4.88 7.00
CA GLU A 73 -0.17 -5.06 5.54
C GLU A 73 -0.96 -3.95 4.84
N LYS A 74 -2.15 -3.62 5.36
CA LYS A 74 -3.01 -2.56 4.81
C LYS A 74 -2.34 -1.19 4.85
N GLN A 75 -1.58 -0.90 5.90
CA GLN A 75 -0.86 0.37 6.05
C GLN A 75 0.27 0.48 5.02
N PHE A 76 0.97 -0.63 4.76
CA PHE A 76 2.00 -0.68 3.74
C PHE A 76 1.42 -0.49 2.33
N VAL A 77 0.31 -1.17 2.01
CA VAL A 77 -0.38 -1.03 0.72
C VAL A 77 -0.83 0.42 0.49
N ILE A 78 -1.49 1.02 1.48
CA ILE A 78 -1.94 2.42 1.40
C ILE A 78 -0.75 3.36 1.21
N GLY A 79 0.32 3.18 1.99
CA GLY A 79 1.55 3.97 1.86
C GLY A 79 2.19 3.83 0.48
N GLY A 80 2.23 2.61 -0.07
CA GLY A 80 2.73 2.33 -1.41
C GLY A 80 1.94 3.03 -2.51
N ILE A 81 0.60 3.03 -2.41
CA ILE A 81 -0.27 3.72 -3.38
C ILE A 81 0.01 5.23 -3.39
N PHE A 82 0.04 5.86 -2.21
CA PHE A 82 0.32 7.29 -2.12
C PHE A 82 1.74 7.66 -2.58
N ALA A 83 2.73 6.81 -2.31
CA ALA A 83 4.09 7.01 -2.78
C ALA A 83 4.17 7.01 -4.31
N VAL A 84 3.51 6.05 -4.98
CA VAL A 84 3.48 5.97 -6.45
C VAL A 84 2.75 7.18 -7.05
N MET A 85 1.62 7.59 -6.47
CA MET A 85 0.91 8.79 -6.93
C MET A 85 1.75 10.06 -6.79
N ALA A 86 2.44 10.22 -5.67
CA ALA A 86 3.32 11.37 -5.44
C ALA A 86 4.47 11.40 -6.45
N VAL A 87 5.13 10.26 -6.67
CA VAL A 87 6.21 10.14 -7.67
C VAL A 87 5.70 10.45 -9.07
N SER A 88 4.53 9.92 -9.45
CA SER A 88 3.90 10.20 -10.74
C SER A 88 3.63 11.69 -10.93
N ALA A 89 3.11 12.38 -9.91
CA ALA A 89 2.83 13.81 -9.97
C ALA A 89 4.11 14.64 -10.12
N VAL A 90 5.19 14.27 -9.41
CA VAL A 90 6.50 14.94 -9.51
C VAL A 90 7.09 14.77 -10.91
N ILE A 91 7.06 13.56 -11.47
CA ILE A 91 7.55 13.29 -12.82
C ILE A 91 6.75 14.11 -13.85
N PHE A 92 5.41 14.07 -13.75
CA PHE A 92 4.54 14.82 -14.65
C PHE A 92 4.82 16.32 -14.58
N GLN A 93 4.93 16.89 -13.38
CA GLN A 93 5.23 18.30 -13.21
C GLN A 93 6.62 18.65 -13.75
N GLY A 94 7.63 17.80 -13.54
CA GLY A 94 8.97 17.99 -14.09
C GLY A 94 8.98 18.01 -15.62
N VAL A 95 8.26 17.10 -16.27
CA VAL A 95 8.13 17.10 -17.74
C VAL A 95 7.38 18.35 -18.22
N ARG A 96 6.29 18.73 -17.52
CA ARG A 96 5.46 19.90 -17.83
C ARG A 96 6.26 21.21 -17.75
N THR A 97 7.18 21.36 -16.79
CA THR A 97 7.97 22.59 -16.64
C THR A 97 9.14 22.66 -17.61
N LEU A 98 9.77 21.52 -17.93
CA LEU A 98 10.94 21.48 -18.82
C LEU A 98 10.57 21.53 -20.31
N THR A 99 9.41 20.99 -20.69
CA THR A 99 8.99 20.86 -22.10
C THR A 99 7.75 21.70 -22.43
N GLY A 100 7.11 22.30 -21.43
CA GLY A 100 5.87 23.06 -21.63
C GLY A 100 6.10 24.35 -22.38
N ASN A 101 5.40 24.52 -23.51
CA ASN A 101 5.28 25.81 -24.16
C ASN A 101 4.72 26.86 -23.20
N PRO A 102 5.09 28.15 -23.35
CA PRO A 102 4.54 29.22 -22.53
C PRO A 102 3.01 29.22 -22.63
N LEU A 103 2.35 29.51 -21.50
CA LEU A 103 0.89 29.65 -21.48
C LEU A 103 0.47 30.71 -22.50
N PRO A 104 -0.54 30.44 -23.34
CA PRO A 104 -1.01 31.43 -24.30
C PRO A 104 -1.58 32.64 -23.56
N HIS A 105 -1.44 33.83 -24.16
CA HIS A 105 -1.94 35.09 -23.59
C HIS A 105 -3.44 35.04 -23.26
N THR A 106 -4.20 34.20 -23.97
CA THR A 106 -5.65 34.00 -23.77
C THR A 106 -6.00 33.29 -22.46
N HIS A 107 -5.02 32.69 -21.79
CA HIS A 107 -5.21 32.02 -20.50
C HIS A 107 -5.11 33.00 -19.30
N SER A 108 -4.96 34.31 -19.55
CA SER A 108 -5.01 35.28 -18.46
C SER A 108 -6.45 35.43 -17.94
N LYS A 109 -6.58 35.76 -16.66
CA LYS A 109 -7.89 35.98 -16.03
C LYS A 109 -8.65 37.12 -16.69
N GLU A 110 -7.96 38.22 -17.01
CA GLU A 110 -8.53 39.37 -17.72
C GLU A 110 -9.10 38.97 -19.08
N TRP A 111 -8.38 38.17 -19.87
CA TRP A 111 -8.86 37.74 -21.19
C TRP A 111 -10.04 36.78 -21.08
N THR A 112 -10.06 35.93 -20.05
CA THR A 112 -11.16 35.02 -19.77
C THR A 112 -12.42 35.79 -19.38
N ASP A 113 -12.28 36.78 -18.49
CA ASP A 113 -13.38 37.63 -18.02
C ASP A 113 -13.93 38.50 -19.17
N ALA A 114 -13.05 39.12 -19.98
CA ALA A 114 -13.46 39.89 -21.15
C ALA A 114 -14.15 39.02 -22.22
N THR A 115 -13.68 37.79 -22.43
CA THR A 115 -14.32 36.83 -23.33
C THR A 115 -15.69 36.44 -22.79
N LYS A 116 -15.81 36.22 -21.48
CA LYS A 116 -17.08 35.92 -20.83
C LYS A 116 -18.08 37.08 -20.99
N GLU A 117 -17.66 38.32 -20.76
CA GLU A 117 -18.50 39.51 -20.96
C GLU A 117 -18.96 39.63 -22.42
N LYS A 118 -18.06 39.45 -23.38
CA LYS A 118 -18.40 39.43 -24.81
C LYS A 118 -19.44 38.37 -25.15
N LEU A 119 -19.27 37.16 -24.63
CA LEU A 119 -20.18 36.05 -24.90
C LEU A 119 -21.56 36.27 -24.26
N ILE A 120 -21.61 36.88 -23.07
CA ILE A 120 -22.88 37.29 -22.44
C ILE A 120 -23.55 38.39 -23.26
N ALA A 121 -22.80 39.40 -23.72
CA ALA A 121 -23.33 40.46 -24.57
C ALA A 121 -23.89 39.91 -25.90
N GLN A 122 -23.29 38.85 -26.42
CA GLN A 122 -23.75 38.15 -27.62
C GLN A 122 -24.84 37.09 -27.36
N ASN A 123 -25.29 36.93 -26.11
CA ASN A 123 -26.22 35.88 -25.68
C ASN A 123 -25.79 34.46 -26.12
N ALA A 124 -24.49 34.16 -26.08
CA ALA A 124 -23.99 32.84 -26.44
C ALA A 124 -24.47 31.78 -25.44
N ASN A 125 -24.99 30.66 -25.96
CA ASN A 125 -25.55 29.53 -25.20
C ASN A 125 -26.64 29.95 -24.18
N PRO A 126 -27.79 30.48 -24.64
CA PRO A 126 -28.81 31.07 -23.76
C PRO A 126 -29.69 30.04 -23.01
N ILE A 127 -29.67 28.76 -23.38
CA ILE A 127 -30.50 27.72 -22.75
C ILE A 127 -29.77 27.05 -21.57
N SER A 128 -28.53 26.63 -21.76
CA SER A 128 -27.76 25.83 -20.78
C SER A 128 -26.39 26.41 -20.42
N GLY A 129 -26.00 27.54 -21.01
CA GLY A 129 -24.65 28.10 -20.87
C GLY A 129 -24.61 29.45 -20.17
N ILE A 130 -23.46 30.10 -20.31
CA ILE A 130 -23.04 31.36 -19.65
C ILE A 130 -24.01 32.54 -19.73
N SER A 131 -24.93 32.53 -20.71
CA SER A 131 -25.95 33.58 -20.89
C SER A 131 -27.35 33.13 -20.45
N SER A 132 -27.49 31.94 -19.85
CA SER A 132 -28.78 31.41 -19.43
C SER A 132 -29.27 32.07 -18.14
N LYS A 133 -30.58 32.31 -18.06
CA LYS A 133 -31.22 32.92 -16.88
C LYS A 133 -31.14 32.04 -15.63
N GLN A 134 -30.89 30.74 -15.80
CA GLN A 134 -30.78 29.77 -14.70
C GLN A 134 -29.40 29.75 -14.03
N GLN A 135 -28.40 30.44 -14.59
CA GLN A 135 -27.02 30.40 -14.10
C GLN A 135 -26.67 31.56 -13.15
N LYS A 136 -27.68 32.32 -12.69
CA LYS A 136 -27.53 33.37 -11.68
C LYS A 136 -27.35 32.80 -10.28
#